data_AF-A0A3G2R8D5-F1
#
_entry.id   AF-A0A3G2R8D5-F1
#
_cell.length_a   1.000
_cell.length_b   1.000
_cell.length_c   1.000
_cell.angle_alpha   90.00
_cell.angle_beta   90.00
_cell.angle_gamma   90.00
#
_symmetry.space_group_name_H-M   'P 1'
#
loop_
_entity.id
_entity.type
_entity.pdbx_description
1 polymer ?
#
loop_
_entity_poly.entity_id
_entity_poly.type
_entity_poly.pdbx_seq_one_letter_code
_entity_poly.pdbx_strand_id
1 'polypeptide(L)'
;MNMEIDCINCQLQQIIRTIKIAEESGRMEIMSDALNLLSEFAKQKNVPAAVSTYMQKYICKRLKCKDPYYHIREKSNIIANNLLSEIKKERTAFSIEDLCLLSAAGNLIDFVIHWMIVNQEL
;
A
#
# COMPACT_ATOMS: atom_id res chain seq x y z
N MET A 1 2.25 -17.55 11.54
CA MET A 1 3.03 -16.37 11.96
C MET A 1 2.17 -15.54 12.90
N ASN A 2 2.68 -15.21 14.07
CA ASN A 2 1.98 -14.38 15.05
C ASN A 2 2.45 -12.93 14.94
N MET A 3 1.73 -12.01 15.56
CA MET A 3 2.11 -10.60 15.62
C MET A 3 3.33 -10.40 16.52
N GLU A 4 4.33 -9.70 15.99
CA GLU A 4 5.55 -9.29 16.70
C GLU A 4 5.60 -7.76 16.81
N ILE A 5 6.57 -7.22 17.55
CA ILE A 5 6.71 -5.77 17.78
C ILE A 5 6.81 -5.01 16.44
N ASP A 6 7.56 -5.53 15.49
CA ASP A 6 7.70 -4.91 14.15
C ASP A 6 6.39 -4.88 13.38
N CYS A 7 5.50 -5.85 13.63
CA CYS A 7 4.16 -5.85 13.03
C CYS A 7 3.34 -4.66 13.55
N ILE A 8 3.47 -4.28 14.82
CA ILE A 8 2.77 -3.13 15.41
C ILE A 8 3.21 -1.83 14.73
N ASN A 9 4.53 -1.65 14.58
CA ASN A 9 5.06 -0.47 13.87
C ASN A 9 4.58 -0.44 12.42
N CYS A 10 4.62 -1.58 11.71
CA CYS A 10 4.11 -1.69 10.34
C CYS A 10 2.62 -1.33 10.24
N GLN A 11 1.78 -1.86 11.14
CA GLN A 11 0.35 -1.51 11.18
C GLN A 11 0.15 -0.01 11.42
N LEU A 12 0.88 0.57 12.37
CA LEU A 12 0.77 1.99 12.70
C LEU A 12 1.08 2.87 11.49
N GLN A 13 2.16 2.58 10.76
CA GLN A 13 2.50 3.29 9.54
C GLN A 13 1.40 3.17 8.47
N GLN A 14 0.81 1.99 8.33
CA GLN A 14 -0.28 1.77 7.37
C GLN A 14 -1.53 2.57 7.74
N ILE A 15 -1.91 2.61 9.02
CA ILE A 15 -3.02 3.41 9.55
C ILE A 15 -2.79 4.89 9.23
N ILE A 16 -1.61 5.42 9.59
CA ILE A 16 -1.25 6.82 9.35
C ILE A 16 -1.32 7.15 7.86
N ARG A 17 -0.73 6.32 6.99
CA ARG A 17 -0.74 6.52 5.54
C ARG A 17 -2.17 6.58 5.00
N THR A 18 -3.03 5.67 5.43
CA THR A 18 -4.42 5.58 4.97
C THR A 18 -5.21 6.84 5.35
N ILE A 19 -5.10 7.27 6.61
CA ILE A 19 -5.78 8.47 7.12
C ILE A 19 -5.28 9.74 6.42
N LYS A 20 -3.97 9.83 6.13
CA LYS A 20 -3.39 10.96 5.41
C LYS A 20 -3.93 11.09 3.99
N ILE A 21 -4.08 9.97 3.28
CA ILE A 21 -4.51 9.96 1.87
C ILE A 21 -5.99 10.33 1.73
N ALA A 22 -6.84 9.92 2.67
CA ALA A 22 -8.29 10.10 2.53
C ALA A 22 -8.79 11.55 2.71
N GLU A 23 -7.93 12.49 3.06
CA GLU A 23 -8.19 13.92 3.26
C GLU A 23 -9.40 14.36 4.13
N GLU A 24 -9.98 13.47 4.93
CA GLU A 24 -11.24 13.74 5.66
C GLU A 24 -11.11 14.55 6.96
N SER A 25 -12.24 15.06 7.42
CA SER A 25 -12.41 15.61 8.78
C SER A 25 -12.42 14.50 9.85
N GLY A 26 -12.03 14.80 11.09
CA GLY A 26 -12.05 13.79 12.18
C GLY A 26 -10.87 12.81 12.21
N ARG A 27 -9.76 13.11 11.52
CA ARG A 27 -8.56 12.22 11.45
C ARG A 27 -8.02 11.79 12.81
N MET A 28 -8.00 12.70 13.78
CA MET A 28 -7.49 12.42 15.13
C MET A 28 -8.40 11.45 15.90
N GLU A 29 -9.71 11.54 15.74
CA GLU A 29 -10.67 10.61 16.34
C GLU A 29 -10.51 9.21 15.74
N ILE A 30 -10.44 9.12 14.41
CA ILE A 30 -10.25 7.85 13.70
C ILE A 30 -8.91 7.21 14.07
N MET A 31 -7.85 8.02 14.20
CA MET A 31 -6.54 7.56 14.66
C MET A 31 -6.60 7.01 16.09
N SER A 32 -7.23 7.75 17.01
CA SER A 32 -7.41 7.32 18.40
C SER A 32 -8.12 5.97 18.47
N ASP A 33 -9.22 5.82 17.75
CA ASP A 33 -9.98 4.56 17.73
C ASP A 33 -9.18 3.42 17.10
N ALA A 34 -8.43 3.70 16.03
CA ALA A 34 -7.57 2.71 15.39
C ALA A 34 -6.44 2.23 16.31
N LEU A 35 -5.86 3.13 17.11
CA LEU A 35 -4.83 2.78 18.10
C LEU A 35 -5.39 1.90 19.22
N ASN A 36 -6.59 2.22 19.72
CA ASN A 36 -7.27 1.40 20.73
C ASN A 36 -7.49 -0.03 20.20
N LEU A 37 -8.00 -0.15 18.98
CA LEU A 37 -8.25 -1.42 18.33
C LEU A 37 -6.96 -2.21 18.07
N LEU A 38 -5.88 -1.54 17.64
CA LEU A 38 -4.57 -2.18 17.44
C LEU A 38 -4.01 -2.71 18.76
N SER A 39 -4.19 -1.99 19.88
CA SER A 39 -3.79 -2.42 21.21
C SER A 39 -4.51 -3.70 21.64
N GLU A 40 -5.80 -3.82 21.35
CA GLU A 40 -6.55 -5.05 21.61
C GLU A 40 -6.05 -6.22 20.76
N PHE A 41 -5.75 -5.98 19.49
CA PHE A 41 -5.20 -7.03 18.62
C PHE A 41 -3.79 -7.47 19.05
N ALA A 42 -2.98 -6.56 19.58
CA ALA A 42 -1.62 -6.84 20.04
C ALA A 42 -1.58 -7.78 21.26
N LYS A 43 -2.64 -7.76 22.11
CA LYS A 43 -2.77 -8.64 23.29
C LYS A 43 -3.11 -10.08 22.92
N GLN A 44 -3.49 -10.34 21.68
CA GLN A 44 -4.01 -11.63 21.22
C GLN A 44 -3.04 -12.28 20.22
N LYS A 45 -3.11 -13.61 20.08
CA LYS A 45 -2.34 -14.36 19.07
C LYS A 45 -2.96 -14.23 17.68
N ASN A 46 -2.94 -13.02 17.13
CA ASN A 46 -3.49 -12.72 15.81
C ASN A 46 -2.45 -12.86 14.69
N VAL A 47 -2.95 -13.14 13.49
CA VAL A 47 -2.15 -13.14 12.26
C VAL A 47 -2.07 -11.70 11.72
N PRO A 48 -0.87 -11.13 11.49
CA PRO A 48 -0.70 -9.74 11.08
C PRO A 48 -1.52 -9.35 9.83
N ALA A 49 -1.55 -10.21 8.81
CA ALA A 49 -2.29 -9.94 7.57
C ALA A 49 -3.81 -9.83 7.79
N ALA A 50 -4.36 -10.65 8.71
CA ALA A 50 -5.77 -10.56 9.08
C ALA A 50 -6.07 -9.25 9.81
N VAL A 51 -5.16 -8.83 10.71
CA VAL A 51 -5.26 -7.55 11.43
C VAL A 51 -5.19 -6.38 10.45
N SER A 52 -4.24 -6.36 9.51
CA SER A 52 -4.16 -5.31 8.47
C SER A 52 -5.46 -5.20 7.68
N THR A 53 -6.01 -6.34 7.25
CA THR A 53 -7.25 -6.36 6.48
C THR A 53 -8.42 -5.79 7.29
N TYR A 54 -8.52 -6.15 8.57
CA TYR A 54 -9.56 -5.62 9.46
C TYR A 54 -9.39 -4.12 9.69
N MET A 55 -8.18 -3.68 10.04
CA MET A 55 -7.86 -2.28 10.30
C MET A 55 -8.16 -1.39 9.09
N GLN A 56 -7.78 -1.84 7.89
CA GLN A 56 -8.06 -1.11 6.65
C GLN A 56 -9.56 -0.97 6.41
N LYS A 57 -10.34 -2.04 6.55
CA LYS A 57 -11.80 -1.99 6.40
C LYS A 57 -12.45 -1.08 7.43
N TYR A 58 -11.98 -1.13 8.67
CA TYR A 58 -12.45 -0.28 9.76
C TYR A 58 -12.23 1.20 9.44
N ILE A 59 -11.01 1.56 9.07
CA ILE A 59 -10.62 2.94 8.75
C ILE A 59 -11.39 3.45 7.52
N CYS A 60 -11.47 2.67 6.45
CA CYS A 60 -12.23 3.01 5.25
C CYS A 60 -13.72 3.28 5.56
N LYS A 61 -14.33 2.42 6.39
CA LYS A 61 -15.72 2.60 6.83
C LYS A 61 -15.91 3.90 7.63
N ARG A 62 -14.99 4.24 8.54
CA ARG A 62 -15.05 5.48 9.32
C ARG A 62 -14.83 6.73 8.47
N LEU A 63 -13.93 6.66 7.50
CA LEU A 63 -13.67 7.73 6.54
C LEU A 63 -14.75 7.85 5.45
N LYS A 64 -15.77 6.98 5.45
CA LYS A 64 -16.76 6.86 4.36
C LYS A 64 -16.10 6.76 2.97
N CYS A 65 -14.89 6.23 2.94
CA CYS A 65 -14.07 6.11 1.75
C CYS A 65 -14.04 4.63 1.33
N LYS A 66 -14.44 4.33 0.09
CA LYS A 66 -14.45 2.95 -0.41
C LYS A 66 -13.04 2.42 -0.68
N ASP A 67 -12.18 3.28 -1.21
CA ASP A 67 -10.80 2.95 -1.59
C ASP A 67 -9.92 4.21 -1.54
N PRO A 68 -9.20 4.45 -0.42
CA PRO A 68 -8.35 5.62 -0.30
C PRO A 68 -7.17 5.59 -1.28
N TYR A 69 -6.82 4.42 -1.82
CA TYR A 69 -5.66 4.26 -2.71
C TYR A 69 -6.02 4.32 -4.19
N TYR A 70 -7.27 4.62 -4.55
CA TYR A 70 -7.74 4.57 -5.94
C TYR A 70 -6.84 5.36 -6.90
N HIS A 71 -6.63 6.66 -6.65
CA HIS A 71 -5.85 7.53 -7.52
C HIS A 71 -4.36 7.16 -7.57
N ILE A 72 -3.79 6.70 -6.45
CA ILE A 72 -2.40 6.24 -6.40
C ILE A 72 -2.24 4.99 -7.27
N ARG A 73 -3.17 4.03 -7.14
CA ARG A 73 -3.19 2.80 -7.93
C ARG A 73 -3.36 3.07 -9.42
N GLU A 74 -4.26 3.98 -9.78
CA GLU A 74 -4.50 4.39 -11.16
C GLU A 74 -3.24 4.97 -11.79
N LYS A 75 -2.55 5.91 -11.12
CA LYS A 75 -1.28 6.48 -11.57
C LYS A 75 -0.18 5.42 -11.68
N SER A 76 -0.01 4.57 -10.66
CA SER A 76 0.96 3.46 -10.71
C SER A 76 0.72 2.55 -11.92
N ASN A 77 -0.54 2.21 -12.21
CA ASN A 77 -0.87 1.33 -13.34
C ASN A 77 -0.56 1.98 -14.69
N ILE A 78 -0.81 3.28 -14.86
CA ILE A 78 -0.46 4.00 -16.10
C ILE A 78 1.06 3.95 -16.33
N ILE A 79 1.84 4.25 -15.30
CA ILE A 79 3.31 4.27 -15.37
C ILE A 79 3.85 2.87 -15.66
N ALA A 80 3.36 1.85 -14.93
CA ALA A 80 3.77 0.46 -15.13
C ALA A 80 3.46 -0.04 -16.54
N ASN A 81 2.30 0.32 -17.11
CA ASN A 81 1.93 -0.05 -18.48
C ASN A 81 2.82 0.61 -19.53
N ASN A 82 3.18 1.88 -19.33
CA ASN A 82 4.10 2.58 -20.23
C ASN A 82 5.48 1.92 -20.21
N LEU A 83 6.03 1.66 -19.02
CA LEU A 83 7.32 1.01 -18.86
C LEU A 83 7.32 -0.40 -19.48
N LEU A 84 6.27 -1.20 -19.21
CA LEU A 84 6.15 -2.53 -19.80
C LEU A 84 6.11 -2.47 -21.34
N SER A 85 5.46 -1.44 -21.89
CA SER A 85 5.41 -1.23 -23.34
C SER A 85 6.78 -0.87 -23.93
N GLU A 86 7.59 -0.09 -23.22
CA GLU A 86 8.97 0.23 -23.60
C GLU A 86 9.87 -1.01 -23.57
N ILE A 87 9.83 -1.78 -22.49
CA ILE A 87 10.59 -3.03 -22.35
C ILE A 87 10.24 -4.00 -23.50
N LYS A 88 8.97 -4.08 -23.90
CA LYS A 88 8.51 -4.91 -25.02
C LYS A 88 8.96 -4.41 -26.40
N LYS A 89 9.27 -3.12 -26.56
CA LYS A 89 9.86 -2.59 -27.80
C LYS A 89 11.33 -2.97 -27.93
N GLU A 90 12.06 -3.00 -26.81
CA GLU A 90 13.48 -3.34 -26.77
C GLU A 90 13.73 -4.84 -26.80
N ARG A 91 12.75 -5.64 -26.36
CA ARG A 91 12.88 -7.10 -26.26
C ARG A 91 11.65 -7.82 -26.81
N THR A 92 11.87 -8.61 -27.86
CA THR A 92 10.82 -9.32 -28.60
C THR A 92 10.38 -10.65 -27.96
N ALA A 93 11.17 -11.21 -27.04
CA ALA A 93 10.84 -12.45 -26.34
C ALA A 93 11.42 -12.48 -24.91
N PHE A 94 10.67 -13.09 -23.99
CA PHE A 94 11.05 -13.27 -22.58
C PHE A 94 11.10 -14.76 -22.26
N SER A 95 12.14 -15.18 -21.54
CA SER A 95 12.14 -16.48 -20.88
C SER A 95 11.22 -16.46 -19.65
N ILE A 96 10.93 -17.64 -19.09
CA ILE A 96 10.19 -17.75 -17.83
C ILE A 96 10.96 -17.03 -16.71
N GLU A 97 12.29 -17.17 -16.68
CA GLU A 97 13.14 -16.51 -15.69
C GLU A 97 13.00 -14.99 -15.77
N ASP A 98 13.02 -14.42 -16.98
CA ASP A 98 12.82 -12.99 -17.18
C ASP A 98 11.46 -12.54 -16.66
N LEU A 99 10.39 -13.29 -16.94
CA LEU A 99 9.04 -12.96 -16.49
C LEU A 99 8.91 -13.02 -14.98
N CYS A 100 9.54 -14.02 -14.34
CA CYS A 100 9.60 -14.11 -12.88
C CYS A 100 10.35 -12.92 -12.27
N LEU A 101 11.51 -12.56 -12.83
CA LEU A 101 12.30 -11.41 -12.36
C LEU A 101 11.55 -10.09 -12.55
N LEU A 102 10.93 -9.87 -13.72
CA LEU A 102 10.11 -8.69 -13.99
C LEU A 102 8.93 -8.58 -13.03
N SER A 103 8.26 -9.71 -12.73
CA SER A 103 7.16 -9.73 -11.76
C SER A 103 7.63 -9.38 -10.34
N ALA A 104 8.78 -9.92 -9.91
CA ALA A 104 9.36 -9.61 -8.60
C ALA A 104 9.79 -8.14 -8.50
N ALA A 105 10.45 -7.63 -9.55
CA ALA A 105 10.86 -6.24 -9.64
C ALA A 105 9.65 -5.29 -9.62
N GLY A 106 8.59 -5.60 -10.35
CA GLY A 106 7.35 -4.82 -10.36
C GLY A 106 6.67 -4.73 -8.99
N ASN A 107 6.80 -5.74 -8.13
CA ASN A 107 6.28 -5.71 -6.76
C ASN A 107 7.14 -4.86 -5.80
N LEU A 108 8.40 -4.58 -6.15
CA LEU A 108 9.32 -3.77 -5.35
C LEU A 108 9.23 -2.27 -5.68
N ILE A 109 8.92 -1.92 -6.93
CA ILE A 109 8.98 -0.54 -7.41
C ILE A 109 7.73 0.25 -6.97
N ASP A 110 7.94 1.38 -6.29
CA ASP A 110 6.91 2.42 -6.15
C ASP A 110 6.88 3.27 -7.42
N PHE A 111 6.02 2.88 -8.37
CA PHE A 111 5.95 3.52 -9.68
C PHE A 111 5.63 5.02 -9.61
N VAL A 112 4.87 5.48 -8.61
CA VAL A 112 4.50 6.91 -8.50
C VAL A 112 5.70 7.73 -8.05
N ILE A 113 6.39 7.30 -6.99
CA ILE A 113 7.58 8.03 -6.50
C ILE A 113 8.68 8.02 -7.55
N HIS A 114 8.90 6.88 -8.22
CA HIS A 114 9.92 6.76 -9.26
C HIS A 114 9.66 7.75 -10.41
N TRP A 115 8.42 7.87 -10.87
CA TRP A 115 8.07 8.77 -11.94
C TRP A 115 8.25 10.26 -11.56
N MET A 116 7.90 10.66 -10.33
CA MET A 116 8.13 12.03 -9.85
C MET A 116 9.62 12.40 -9.83
N ILE A 117 10.49 11.46 -9.43
CA ILE A 117 11.95 11.66 -9.41
C ILE A 117 12.49 11.82 -10.83
N VAL A 118 12.07 10.96 -11.76
CA VAL A 118 12.55 10.98 -13.16
C VAL A 118 12.11 12.25 -13.90
N ASN A 119 10.92 12.77 -13.61
CA ASN A 119 10.34 13.92 -14.30
C ASN A 119 10.51 15.26 -13.55
N GLN A 120 11.25 15.30 -12.43
CA GLN A 120 11.51 16.50 -11.64
C GLN A 120 10.24 17.26 -11.17
N GLU A 121 9.16 16.54 -10.88
CA GLU A 121 7.89 17.12 -10.40
C GLU A 121 7.79 17.15 -8.86
N LEU A 122 8.91 17.37 -8.18
CA LEU A 122 9.02 17.43 -6.70
C LEU A 122 8.86 18.86 -6.16
#